data_AF-A0A318K2C4-F1
#
_entry.id   AF-A0A318K2C4-F1
#
_cell.length_a   1.000
_cell.length_b   1.000
_cell.length_c   1.000
_cell.angle_alpha   90.00
_cell.angle_beta   90.00
_cell.angle_gamma   90.00
#
_symmetry.space_group_name_H-M   'P 1'
#
loop_
_entity.id
_entity.type
_entity.pdbx_description
1 polymer ?
#
loop_
_entity_poly.entity_id
_entity_poly.type
_entity_poly.pdbx_seq_one_letter_code
_entity_poly.pdbx_strand_id
1 'polypeptide(L)'
;MALSAGTRRTVACLLVGLGALLIVAALLIPTYTVGKLAKTPLDLEITTIATNVPNEDSMVLDSKSLSAPEGSAKIDTNVPLVSQRFLTVEEPSDADEMTVQAGQTLRRIDKQGDTGLLTATIDRVTIDRKTGEPVDKDPNGSIAVTVDKEMKPVADPVQHTGLQYRFPIGTEKKTYPYFDLNARKTFDVNFVEETEINNMQVYHFQQTIPATNLYDVVKAPTNKLTFPAAKWGVPGEGDVTMARWYTNTRDLWVEPKTGTVIKGGEQLHLYYGRDSKPEVTALKSHVVFDENTVESQIAVAKENIDKLSLYGRIMPIVLGVIGVIALIAGLVLGIRGGGSSPAPARSGGPLSQGRGAPTGSGARRVDNEPPTEQINITKQP
;
A
#
# COMPACT_ATOMS: atom_id res chain seq x y z
N MET A 1 -23.59 19.26 -46.38
CA MET A 1 -23.93 20.67 -46.06
C MET A 1 -22.64 21.48 -45.99
N ALA A 2 -22.47 22.49 -46.85
CA ALA A 2 -21.28 23.33 -46.86
C ALA A 2 -21.37 24.37 -45.74
N LEU A 3 -20.45 24.32 -44.77
CA LEU A 3 -20.35 25.33 -43.69
C LEU A 3 -20.01 26.71 -44.27
N SER A 4 -20.63 27.77 -43.74
CA SER A 4 -20.35 29.16 -44.12
C SER A 4 -18.89 29.55 -43.84
N ALA A 5 -18.35 30.54 -44.55
CA ALA A 5 -16.95 30.97 -44.41
C ALA A 5 -16.59 31.40 -42.97
N GLY A 6 -17.50 32.08 -42.27
CA GLY A 6 -17.33 32.43 -40.85
C GLY A 6 -17.28 31.20 -39.94
N THR A 7 -18.15 30.22 -40.18
CA THR A 7 -18.19 28.97 -39.41
C THR A 7 -16.93 28.12 -39.61
N ARG A 8 -16.35 28.09 -40.82
CA ARG A 8 -15.10 27.34 -41.10
C ARG A 8 -13.91 27.90 -40.35
N ARG A 9 -13.80 29.24 -40.22
CA ARG A 9 -12.71 29.89 -39.48
C ARG A 9 -12.81 29.61 -37.98
N THR A 10 -14.00 29.66 -37.41
CA THR A 10 -14.22 29.32 -35.99
C THR A 10 -13.88 27.85 -35.71
N VAL A 11 -14.33 26.93 -36.57
CA VAL A 11 -14.02 25.50 -36.44
C VAL A 11 -12.52 25.24 -36.57
N ALA A 12 -11.83 25.90 -37.51
CA ALA A 12 -10.37 25.80 -37.65
C ALA A 12 -9.63 26.26 -36.38
N CYS A 13 -10.00 27.41 -35.81
CA CYS A 13 -9.41 27.90 -34.57
C CYS A 13 -9.66 26.95 -33.39
N LEU A 14 -10.87 26.40 -33.26
CA LEU A 14 -11.19 25.43 -32.21
C LEU A 14 -10.37 24.15 -32.35
N LEU A 15 -10.19 23.64 -33.57
CA LEU A 15 -9.39 22.43 -33.82
C LEU A 15 -7.90 22.64 -33.54
N VAL A 16 -7.35 23.81 -33.90
CA VAL A 16 -5.96 24.15 -33.56
C VAL A 16 -5.79 24.28 -32.05
N GLY A 17 -6.70 24.99 -31.37
CA GLY A 17 -6.66 25.16 -29.93
C GLY A 17 -6.78 23.84 -29.17
N LEU A 18 -7.74 22.98 -29.57
CA LEU A 18 -7.91 21.65 -29.01
C LEU A 18 -6.68 20.76 -29.29
N GLY A 19 -6.17 20.77 -30.52
CA GLY A 19 -5.00 19.99 -30.91
C GLY A 19 -3.77 20.36 -30.07
N ALA A 20 -3.50 21.66 -29.93
CA ALA A 20 -2.42 22.16 -29.07
C ALA A 20 -2.62 21.75 -27.61
N LEU A 21 -3.83 21.89 -27.06
CA LEU A 21 -4.14 21.51 -25.69
C LEU A 21 -3.93 20.00 -25.44
N LEU A 22 -4.37 19.14 -26.36
CA LEU A 22 -4.20 17.68 -26.27
C LEU A 22 -2.73 17.27 -26.35
N ILE A 23 -1.93 17.92 -27.21
CA ILE A 23 -0.48 17.68 -27.29
C ILE A 23 0.21 18.12 -25.99
N VAL A 24 -0.15 19.28 -25.43
CA VAL A 24 0.38 19.74 -24.15
C VAL A 24 0.03 18.75 -23.03
N ALA A 25 -1.23 18.28 -22.98
CA ALA A 25 -1.65 17.26 -22.02
C ALA A 25 -0.86 15.95 -22.21
N ALA A 26 -0.68 15.48 -23.45
CA ALA A 26 0.11 14.29 -23.78
C ALA A 26 1.56 14.38 -23.33
N LEU A 27 2.16 15.58 -23.34
CA LEU A 27 3.52 15.79 -22.85
C LEU A 27 3.56 15.90 -21.32
N LEU A 28 2.64 16.66 -20.71
CA LEU A 28 2.63 16.90 -19.27
C LEU A 28 2.30 15.65 -18.44
N ILE A 29 1.40 14.78 -18.92
CA ILE A 29 0.98 13.58 -18.17
C ILE A 29 2.19 12.70 -17.79
N PRO A 30 3.01 12.19 -18.74
CA PRO A 30 4.13 11.33 -18.40
C PRO A 30 5.26 12.07 -17.66
N THR A 31 5.53 13.34 -17.97
CA THR A 31 6.69 14.05 -17.40
C THR A 31 6.42 14.68 -16.04
N TYR A 32 5.17 14.99 -15.71
CA TYR A 32 4.82 15.70 -14.49
C TYR A 32 3.74 14.99 -13.66
N THR A 33 2.70 14.47 -14.32
CA THR A 33 1.52 13.95 -13.62
C THR A 33 1.73 12.53 -13.08
N VAL A 34 2.36 11.62 -13.82
CA VAL A 34 2.58 10.22 -13.39
C VAL A 34 3.34 10.15 -12.07
N GLY A 35 4.40 10.94 -11.91
CA GLY A 35 5.18 10.97 -10.68
C GLY A 35 4.40 11.41 -9.43
N LYS A 36 3.26 12.10 -9.62
CA LYS A 36 2.33 12.53 -8.56
C LYS A 36 1.12 11.60 -8.39
N LEU A 37 0.76 10.84 -9.42
CA LEU A 37 -0.39 9.93 -9.43
C LEU A 37 -0.02 8.49 -9.07
N ALA A 38 1.23 8.07 -9.30
CA ALA A 38 1.70 6.74 -8.92
C ALA A 38 1.77 6.65 -7.40
N LYS A 39 0.66 6.22 -6.81
CA LYS A 39 0.42 6.09 -5.38
C LYS A 39 -0.37 4.83 -5.12
N THR A 40 -0.14 4.24 -3.95
CA THR A 40 -0.88 3.07 -3.49
C THR A 40 -2.36 3.45 -3.33
N PRO A 41 -3.31 2.64 -3.85
CA PRO A 41 -4.73 2.91 -3.69
C PRO A 41 -5.18 2.93 -2.22
N LEU A 42 -6.24 3.67 -1.91
CA LEU A 42 -6.81 3.77 -0.55
C LEU A 42 -7.86 2.68 -0.26
N ASP A 43 -8.29 1.95 -1.28
CA ASP A 43 -9.19 0.79 -1.21
C ASP A 43 -8.41 -0.52 -1.13
N LEU A 44 -7.18 -0.47 -0.59
CA LEU A 44 -6.33 -1.63 -0.44
C LEU A 44 -6.93 -2.60 0.59
N GLU A 45 -7.27 -3.78 0.14
CA GLU A 45 -7.66 -4.92 0.97
C GLU A 45 -6.89 -6.15 0.50
N ILE A 46 -5.97 -6.65 1.33
CA ILE A 46 -5.09 -7.77 0.97
C ILE A 46 -5.13 -8.82 2.08
N THR A 47 -5.40 -10.07 1.71
CA THR A 47 -5.18 -11.23 2.59
C THR A 47 -4.01 -12.05 2.04
N THR A 48 -3.01 -12.30 2.88
CA THR A 48 -1.91 -13.23 2.57
C THR A 48 -1.93 -14.41 3.54
N ILE A 49 -1.78 -15.62 3.01
CA ILE A 49 -1.71 -16.86 3.78
C ILE A 49 -0.34 -17.49 3.57
N ALA A 50 0.35 -17.81 4.67
CA ALA A 50 1.59 -18.57 4.67
C ALA A 50 1.41 -19.90 5.41
N THR A 51 1.99 -20.97 4.88
CA THR A 51 1.95 -22.31 5.48
C THR A 51 3.36 -22.88 5.60
N ASN A 52 3.53 -23.97 6.37
CA ASN A 52 4.86 -24.57 6.55
C ASN A 52 5.49 -24.99 5.22
N VAL A 53 6.80 -24.82 5.12
CA VAL A 53 7.57 -25.50 4.08
C VAL A 53 7.57 -27.01 4.35
N PRO A 54 7.21 -27.85 3.37
CA PRO A 54 7.22 -29.30 3.55
C PRO A 54 8.61 -29.83 3.90
N ASN A 55 8.67 -30.81 4.80
CA ASN A 55 9.90 -31.50 5.23
C ASN A 55 10.91 -30.63 6.01
N GLU A 56 10.49 -29.47 6.52
CA GLU A 56 11.28 -28.66 7.46
C GLU A 56 10.73 -28.75 8.89
N ASP A 57 11.56 -28.36 9.87
CA ASP A 57 11.17 -28.36 11.28
C ASP A 57 9.98 -27.42 11.51
N SER A 58 8.93 -27.96 12.14
CA SER A 58 7.85 -27.17 12.73
C SER A 58 7.60 -27.63 14.16
N MET A 59 7.99 -26.80 15.12
CA MET A 59 7.98 -27.09 16.54
C MET A 59 7.18 -26.04 17.31
N VAL A 60 6.31 -26.47 18.22
CA VAL A 60 5.52 -25.57 19.07
C VAL A 60 5.53 -26.10 20.50
N LEU A 61 5.88 -25.25 21.45
CA LEU A 61 5.75 -25.56 22.87
C LEU A 61 4.27 -25.71 23.25
N ASP A 62 3.93 -26.87 23.81
CA ASP A 62 2.66 -27.04 24.50
C ASP A 62 2.70 -26.23 25.79
N SER A 63 2.16 -25.01 25.77
CA SER A 63 2.19 -24.09 26.90
C SER A 63 1.53 -24.68 28.16
N LYS A 64 0.58 -25.62 28.02
CA LYS A 64 -0.04 -26.31 29.15
C LYS A 64 0.94 -27.23 29.87
N SER A 65 1.97 -27.72 29.18
CA SER A 65 3.02 -28.52 29.80
C SER A 65 3.81 -27.71 30.85
N LEU A 66 3.92 -26.38 30.69
CA LEU A 66 4.61 -25.53 31.67
C LEU A 66 3.86 -25.38 32.99
N SER A 67 2.53 -25.50 32.98
CA SER A 67 1.68 -25.42 34.18
C SER A 67 1.21 -26.77 34.71
N ALA A 68 1.50 -27.87 34.01
CA ALA A 68 1.18 -29.20 34.47
C ALA A 68 1.91 -29.54 35.79
N PRO A 69 1.28 -30.25 36.75
CA PRO A 69 1.92 -30.60 38.03
C PRO A 69 3.20 -31.43 37.87
N GLU A 70 3.22 -32.28 36.86
CA GLU A 70 4.32 -33.21 36.57
C GLU A 70 4.82 -33.03 35.13
N GLY A 71 6.00 -33.59 34.85
CA GLY A 71 6.64 -33.55 33.53
C GLY A 71 7.34 -32.22 33.21
N SER A 72 8.28 -32.28 32.27
CA SER A 72 8.99 -31.11 31.73
C SER A 72 8.20 -30.43 30.61
N ALA A 73 8.70 -29.28 30.15
CA ALA A 73 8.25 -28.62 28.93
C ALA A 73 8.19 -29.63 27.78
N LYS A 74 7.05 -29.65 27.08
CA LYS A 74 6.80 -30.54 25.94
C LYS A 74 6.73 -29.72 24.66
N ILE A 75 7.51 -30.12 23.67
CA ILE A 75 7.53 -29.51 22.35
C ILE A 75 6.88 -30.47 21.36
N ASP A 76 5.75 -30.07 20.78
CA ASP A 76 5.14 -30.80 19.68
C ASP A 76 5.96 -30.56 18.40
N THR A 77 6.12 -31.59 17.57
CA THR A 77 6.88 -31.56 16.31
C THR A 77 5.95 -31.81 15.13
N ASN A 78 6.38 -31.42 13.92
CA ASN A 78 5.59 -31.51 12.69
C ASN A 78 4.22 -30.81 12.82
N VAL A 79 4.19 -29.68 13.54
CA VAL A 79 2.94 -28.97 13.80
C VAL A 79 2.50 -28.21 12.54
N PRO A 80 1.31 -28.46 11.99
CA PRO A 80 0.85 -27.72 10.83
C PRO A 80 0.41 -26.32 11.26
N LEU A 81 1.04 -25.30 10.68
CA LEU A 81 0.86 -23.89 10.96
C LEU A 81 0.29 -23.16 9.74
N VAL A 82 -0.55 -22.19 10.05
CA VAL A 82 -1.05 -21.20 9.10
C VAL A 82 -0.83 -19.82 9.69
N SER A 83 -0.09 -18.98 8.96
CA SER A 83 -0.06 -17.54 9.22
C SER A 83 -1.00 -16.86 8.26
N GLN A 84 -1.94 -16.07 8.78
CA GLN A 84 -2.84 -15.26 7.99
C GLN A 84 -2.62 -13.80 8.36
N ARG A 85 -2.49 -12.96 7.34
CA ARG A 85 -2.36 -11.52 7.51
C ARG A 85 -3.38 -10.81 6.61
N PHE A 86 -4.08 -9.85 7.19
CA PHE A 86 -5.10 -9.04 6.53
C PHE A 86 -4.71 -7.57 6.65
N LEU A 87 -4.51 -6.91 5.51
CA LEU A 87 -4.16 -5.50 5.40
C LEU A 87 -5.38 -4.71 4.94
N THR A 88 -5.71 -3.65 5.67
CA THR A 88 -6.71 -2.65 5.29
C THR A 88 -6.11 -1.25 5.39
N VAL A 89 -6.77 -0.30 4.74
CA VAL A 89 -6.52 1.13 4.92
C VAL A 89 -7.55 1.67 5.91
N GLU A 90 -7.07 2.43 6.89
CA GLU A 90 -7.86 3.05 7.94
C GLU A 90 -7.67 4.57 7.93
N GLU A 91 -8.53 5.28 8.64
CA GLU A 91 -8.32 6.72 8.91
C GLU A 91 -7.24 6.93 9.98
N PRO A 92 -6.39 7.98 9.88
CA PRO A 92 -6.37 9.00 8.83
C PRO A 92 -5.70 8.50 7.53
N SER A 93 -6.30 8.79 6.39
CA SER A 93 -5.70 8.58 5.06
C SER A 93 -6.12 9.68 4.08
N ASP A 94 -5.19 10.12 3.22
CA ASP A 94 -5.44 11.20 2.28
C ASP A 94 -4.73 10.99 0.93
N ALA A 95 -4.55 12.08 0.17
CA ALA A 95 -3.92 12.05 -1.13
C ALA A 95 -2.46 11.56 -1.08
N ASP A 96 -1.72 11.80 0.00
CA ASP A 96 -0.27 11.58 0.12
C ASP A 96 0.07 10.50 1.14
N GLU A 97 -0.69 10.39 2.23
CA GLU A 97 -0.45 9.46 3.33
C GLU A 97 -1.59 8.44 3.47
N MET A 98 -1.29 7.25 3.98
CA MET A 98 -2.31 6.27 4.33
C MET A 98 -1.96 5.52 5.61
N THR A 99 -2.96 5.27 6.45
CA THR A 99 -2.79 4.39 7.62
C THR A 99 -3.10 2.96 7.23
N VAL A 100 -2.08 2.11 7.26
CA VAL A 100 -2.24 0.67 7.04
C VAL A 100 -2.50 0.01 8.38
N GLN A 101 -3.54 -0.81 8.45
CA GLN A 101 -3.76 -1.74 9.56
C GLN A 101 -3.51 -3.16 9.08
N ALA A 102 -2.63 -3.88 9.77
CA ALA A 102 -2.37 -5.29 9.52
C ALA A 102 -2.83 -6.13 10.73
N GLY A 103 -3.91 -6.88 10.55
CA GLY A 103 -4.27 -7.96 11.46
C GLY A 103 -3.51 -9.23 11.08
N GLN A 104 -2.71 -9.78 11.98
CA GLN A 104 -1.93 -10.99 11.76
C GLN A 104 -2.26 -12.06 12.81
N THR A 105 -2.43 -13.29 12.36
CA THR A 105 -2.52 -14.46 13.24
C THR A 105 -1.51 -15.53 12.81
N LEU A 106 -1.00 -16.29 13.79
CA LEU A 106 -0.33 -17.55 13.56
C LEU A 106 -1.08 -18.61 14.36
N ARG A 107 -1.50 -19.68 13.68
CA ARG A 107 -2.28 -20.75 14.30
C ARG A 107 -1.69 -22.10 13.95
N ARG A 108 -1.79 -23.05 14.88
CA ARG A 108 -1.70 -24.48 14.60
C ARG A 108 -3.07 -25.02 14.23
N ILE A 109 -3.16 -25.78 13.14
CA ILE A 109 -4.44 -26.26 12.59
C ILE A 109 -4.80 -27.69 13.00
N ASP A 110 -3.94 -28.36 13.77
CA ASP A 110 -4.21 -29.65 14.40
C ASP A 110 -5.01 -29.54 15.72
N LYS A 111 -5.43 -28.31 16.09
CA LYS A 111 -6.26 -28.00 17.26
C LYS A 111 -7.52 -27.24 16.84
N GLN A 112 -8.61 -27.41 17.59
CA GLN A 112 -9.90 -26.81 17.26
C GLN A 112 -10.07 -25.39 17.80
N GLY A 113 -10.72 -24.53 17.02
CA GLY A 113 -11.08 -23.16 17.44
C GLY A 113 -9.88 -22.38 17.94
N ASP A 114 -10.07 -21.59 19.00
CA ASP A 114 -9.04 -20.69 19.54
C ASP A 114 -7.91 -21.41 20.28
N THR A 115 -8.05 -22.70 20.56
CA THR A 115 -6.96 -23.49 21.16
C THR A 115 -5.78 -23.70 20.22
N GLY A 116 -5.96 -23.43 18.93
CA GLY A 116 -4.88 -23.41 17.93
C GLY A 116 -4.19 -22.06 17.77
N LEU A 117 -4.68 -20.97 18.36
CA LEU A 117 -4.07 -19.66 18.21
C LEU A 117 -2.74 -19.57 18.98
N LEU A 118 -1.65 -19.22 18.28
CA LEU A 118 -0.32 -19.06 18.86
C LEU A 118 0.03 -17.59 19.09
N THR A 119 -0.27 -16.74 18.09
CA THR A 119 -0.15 -15.29 18.22
C THR A 119 -1.25 -14.59 17.44
N ALA A 120 -1.66 -13.43 17.94
CA ALA A 120 -2.50 -12.48 17.23
C ALA A 120 -1.93 -11.08 17.46
N THR A 121 -1.87 -10.27 16.41
CA THR A 121 -1.36 -8.92 16.48
C THR A 121 -2.15 -8.03 15.55
N ILE A 122 -2.43 -6.81 15.99
CA ILE A 122 -2.88 -5.74 15.13
C ILE A 122 -1.77 -4.70 15.12
N ASP A 123 -1.22 -4.44 13.95
CA ASP A 123 -0.27 -3.36 13.75
C ASP A 123 -0.94 -2.25 12.94
N ARG A 124 -0.64 -1.01 13.28
CA ARG A 124 -1.11 0.19 12.58
C ARG A 124 0.06 1.10 12.33
N VAL A 125 0.23 1.55 11.10
CA VAL A 125 1.29 2.50 10.73
C VAL A 125 0.80 3.43 9.61
N THR A 126 1.01 4.73 9.80
CA THR A 126 0.78 5.73 8.74
C THR A 126 2.03 5.84 7.88
N ILE A 127 1.88 5.62 6.56
CA ILE A 127 2.97 5.62 5.59
C ILE A 127 2.69 6.57 4.42
N ASP A 128 3.74 7.08 3.79
CA ASP A 128 3.63 7.78 2.50
C ASP A 128 3.16 6.79 1.42
N ARG A 129 2.16 7.17 0.61
CA ARG A 129 1.51 6.32 -0.39
C ARG A 129 2.36 6.00 -1.61
N LYS A 130 3.47 6.70 -1.81
CA LYS A 130 4.43 6.49 -2.90
C LYS A 130 5.66 5.71 -2.43
N THR A 131 6.33 6.19 -1.39
CA THR A 131 7.59 5.60 -0.89
C THR A 131 7.35 4.35 -0.04
N GLY A 132 6.30 4.34 0.78
CA GLY A 132 5.98 3.24 1.68
C GLY A 132 6.70 3.34 3.01
N GLU A 133 7.47 4.41 3.19
CA GLU A 133 8.11 4.75 4.44
C GLU A 133 7.07 5.30 5.44
N PRO A 134 7.21 4.99 6.73
CA PRO A 134 6.44 5.63 7.78
C PRO A 134 6.59 7.14 7.76
N VAL A 135 5.51 7.85 8.04
CA VAL A 135 5.51 9.32 8.12
C VAL A 135 6.29 9.80 9.35
N ASP A 136 6.82 11.02 9.27
CA ASP A 136 7.55 11.68 10.36
C ASP A 136 6.55 12.30 11.38
N LYS A 137 5.76 11.44 12.00
CA LYS A 137 4.88 11.74 13.14
C LYS A 137 5.33 10.87 14.31
N ASP A 138 5.14 11.33 15.54
CA ASP A 138 5.49 10.58 16.75
C ASP A 138 4.29 10.48 17.71
N PRO A 139 3.72 9.28 17.94
CA PRO A 139 3.99 8.04 17.22
C PRO A 139 3.37 8.05 15.82
N ASN A 140 4.01 7.43 14.83
CA ASN A 140 3.40 7.17 13.51
C ASN A 140 2.59 5.87 13.45
N GLY A 141 2.46 5.15 14.56
CA GLY A 141 1.78 3.87 14.59
C GLY A 141 1.54 3.31 15.99
N SER A 142 1.00 2.09 16.03
CA SER A 142 0.80 1.34 17.27
C SER A 142 0.70 -0.16 17.01
N ILE A 143 1.07 -0.94 18.02
CA ILE A 143 1.00 -2.40 17.99
C ILE A 143 0.14 -2.87 19.15
N ALA A 144 -0.88 -3.69 18.86
CA ALA A 144 -1.70 -4.36 19.85
C ALA A 144 -1.48 -5.88 19.81
N VAL A 145 -1.05 -6.44 20.95
CA VAL A 145 -0.83 -7.89 21.13
C VAL A 145 -1.65 -8.48 22.28
N THR A 146 -2.43 -7.64 22.96
CA THR A 146 -3.32 -8.02 24.06
C THR A 146 -4.68 -7.37 23.88
N VAL A 147 -5.64 -7.84 24.66
CA VAL A 147 -6.98 -7.26 24.74
C VAL A 147 -7.31 -6.86 26.18
N ASP A 148 -8.20 -5.88 26.34
CA ASP A 148 -8.73 -5.48 27.63
C ASP A 148 -9.83 -6.46 28.12
N LYS A 149 -10.46 -6.13 29.25
CA LYS A 149 -11.52 -6.95 29.85
C LYS A 149 -12.78 -7.03 28.98
N GLU A 150 -12.95 -6.09 28.06
CA GLU A 150 -14.04 -6.04 27.09
C GLU A 150 -13.63 -6.66 25.73
N MET A 151 -12.51 -7.37 25.68
CA MET A 151 -11.96 -8.02 24.48
C MET A 151 -11.58 -7.03 23.35
N LYS A 152 -11.34 -5.76 23.67
CA LYS A 152 -10.86 -4.77 22.69
C LYS A 152 -9.34 -4.76 22.65
N PRO A 153 -8.71 -4.61 21.48
CA PRO A 153 -7.25 -4.52 21.37
C PRO A 153 -6.69 -3.37 22.21
N VAL A 154 -5.63 -3.63 22.97
CA VAL A 154 -4.86 -2.62 23.69
C VAL A 154 -3.68 -2.22 22.82
N ALA A 155 -3.76 -1.01 22.23
CA ALA A 155 -2.73 -0.49 21.33
C ALA A 155 -1.58 0.16 22.11
N ASP A 156 -0.36 -0.34 21.93
CA ASP A 156 0.86 0.32 22.39
C ASP A 156 1.35 1.29 21.32
N PRO A 157 1.53 2.59 21.61
CA PRO A 157 2.22 3.51 20.71
C PRO A 157 3.59 3.00 20.30
N VAL A 158 3.88 2.96 19.00
CA VAL A 158 5.17 2.50 18.47
C VAL A 158 5.59 3.37 17.31
N GLN A 159 6.82 3.88 17.38
CA GLN A 159 7.45 4.57 16.26
C GLN A 159 8.02 3.53 15.29
N HIS A 160 7.41 3.43 14.13
CA HIS A 160 7.88 2.64 13.02
C HIS A 160 8.98 3.39 12.28
N THR A 161 9.97 2.66 11.79
CA THR A 161 11.05 3.19 10.95
C THR A 161 11.41 2.14 9.90
N GLY A 162 11.48 2.56 8.63
CA GLY A 162 11.67 1.65 7.51
C GLY A 162 10.38 0.99 7.02
N LEU A 163 10.50 0.30 5.89
CA LEU A 163 9.43 -0.39 5.18
C LEU A 163 8.88 -1.59 5.97
N GLN A 164 7.65 -2.04 5.68
CA GLN A 164 7.09 -3.23 6.35
C GLN A 164 6.05 -4.00 5.53
N TYR A 165 5.15 -3.30 4.84
CA TYR A 165 4.03 -3.95 4.14
C TYR A 165 4.16 -3.94 2.63
N ARG A 166 4.97 -3.02 2.10
CA ARG A 166 5.27 -2.85 0.69
C ARG A 166 6.61 -2.18 0.51
N PHE A 167 7.12 -2.24 -0.70
CA PHE A 167 8.28 -1.47 -1.14
C PHE A 167 7.86 -0.20 -1.89
N PRO A 168 8.79 0.73 -2.15
CA PRO A 168 8.51 1.90 -2.98
C PRO A 168 8.07 1.51 -4.39
N ILE A 169 7.16 2.30 -4.96
CA ILE A 169 6.86 2.23 -6.40
C ILE A 169 8.16 2.53 -7.17
N GLY A 170 8.53 1.65 -8.11
CA GLY A 170 9.85 1.70 -8.73
C GLY A 170 10.94 1.23 -7.77
N THR A 171 10.73 0.10 -7.10
CA THR A 171 11.70 -0.53 -6.19
C THR A 171 13.03 -0.73 -6.93
N GLU A 172 14.12 -0.37 -6.25
CA GLU A 172 15.48 -0.42 -6.76
C GLU A 172 16.23 -1.63 -6.15
N LYS A 173 17.30 -2.07 -6.82
CA LYS A 173 18.17 -3.16 -6.34
C LYS A 173 19.16 -2.65 -5.29
N LYS A 174 18.67 -2.27 -4.10
CA LYS A 174 19.48 -1.72 -3.01
C LYS A 174 19.01 -2.21 -1.65
N THR A 175 19.79 -1.94 -0.61
CA THR A 175 19.36 -2.18 0.77
C THR A 175 18.30 -1.16 1.19
N TYR A 176 17.30 -1.62 1.93
CA TYR A 176 16.28 -0.77 2.54
C TYR A 176 16.23 -0.99 4.05
N PRO A 177 15.91 0.05 4.85
CA PRO A 177 15.49 -0.16 6.23
C PRO A 177 14.14 -0.88 6.24
N TYR A 178 14.01 -1.94 7.03
CA TYR A 178 12.77 -2.71 7.14
C TYR A 178 12.41 -2.99 8.61
N PHE A 179 11.20 -2.65 9.01
CA PHE A 179 10.73 -2.79 10.38
C PHE A 179 10.36 -4.24 10.70
N ASP A 180 10.86 -4.76 11.82
CA ASP A 180 10.40 -6.03 12.37
C ASP A 180 9.44 -5.81 13.53
N LEU A 181 8.25 -6.40 13.39
CA LEU A 181 7.12 -6.26 14.31
C LEU A 181 7.41 -6.85 15.71
N ASN A 182 8.12 -7.98 15.78
CA ASN A 182 8.36 -8.69 17.03
C ASN A 182 9.50 -8.04 17.83
N ALA A 183 10.57 -7.65 17.14
CA ALA A 183 11.67 -6.90 17.74
C ALA A 183 11.33 -5.42 17.97
N ARG A 184 10.22 -4.93 17.39
CA ARG A 184 9.80 -3.52 17.34
C ARG A 184 10.97 -2.61 16.94
N LYS A 185 11.74 -3.04 15.94
CA LYS A 185 12.98 -2.40 15.53
C LYS A 185 13.27 -2.65 14.05
N THR A 186 13.95 -1.69 13.43
CA THR A 186 14.39 -1.75 12.04
C THR A 186 15.72 -2.49 11.89
N PHE A 187 15.79 -3.33 10.85
CA PHE A 187 17.01 -3.95 10.37
C PHE A 187 17.07 -3.86 8.85
N ASP A 188 18.25 -3.97 8.28
CA ASP A 188 18.43 -3.89 6.82
C ASP A 188 17.80 -5.11 6.12
N VAL A 189 17.01 -4.85 5.08
CA VAL A 189 16.62 -5.85 4.07
C VAL A 189 17.47 -5.63 2.83
N ASN A 190 18.26 -6.63 2.44
CA ASN A 190 19.26 -6.53 1.39
C ASN A 190 18.76 -7.17 0.10
N PHE A 191 19.03 -6.54 -1.04
CA PHE A 191 18.81 -7.15 -2.34
C PHE A 191 19.73 -8.37 -2.51
N VAL A 192 19.13 -9.50 -2.90
CA VAL A 192 19.83 -10.77 -3.13
C VAL A 192 19.98 -11.00 -4.63
N GLU A 193 18.86 -11.05 -5.35
CA GLU A 193 18.85 -11.34 -6.79
C GLU A 193 17.60 -10.81 -7.51
N GLU A 194 17.68 -10.79 -8.83
CA GLU A 194 16.55 -10.60 -9.72
C GLU A 194 16.16 -11.96 -10.31
N THR A 195 14.88 -12.33 -10.22
CA THR A 195 14.38 -13.63 -10.67
C THR A 195 12.93 -13.50 -11.18
N GLU A 196 12.31 -14.61 -11.57
CA GLU A 196 10.92 -14.65 -12.04
C GLU A 196 10.06 -15.62 -11.22
N ILE A 197 8.83 -15.22 -10.93
CA ILE A 197 7.79 -16.09 -10.36
C ILE A 197 6.58 -16.02 -11.30
N ASN A 198 6.17 -17.16 -11.86
CA ASN A 198 5.03 -17.25 -12.78
C ASN A 198 5.08 -16.18 -13.90
N ASN A 199 6.27 -16.04 -14.53
CA ASN A 199 6.60 -15.05 -15.57
C ASN A 199 6.50 -13.57 -15.15
N MET A 200 6.44 -13.29 -13.84
CA MET A 200 6.57 -11.94 -13.30
C MET A 200 8.00 -11.73 -12.80
N GLN A 201 8.67 -10.72 -13.34
CA GLN A 201 9.95 -10.27 -12.82
C GLN A 201 9.79 -9.78 -11.38
N VAL A 202 10.62 -10.30 -10.48
CA VAL A 202 10.66 -9.93 -9.08
C VAL A 202 12.09 -9.71 -8.60
N TYR A 203 12.26 -8.87 -7.59
CA TYR A 203 13.49 -8.70 -6.84
C TYR A 203 13.36 -9.44 -5.51
N HIS A 204 14.31 -10.31 -5.22
CA HIS A 204 14.40 -11.02 -3.94
C HIS A 204 15.22 -10.17 -2.96
N PHE A 205 14.63 -9.91 -1.80
CA PHE A 205 15.29 -9.29 -0.66
C PHE A 205 15.28 -10.22 0.53
N GLN A 206 16.33 -10.15 1.34
CA GLN A 206 16.45 -10.92 2.58
C GLN A 206 16.80 -10.01 3.76
N GLN A 207 16.12 -10.23 4.87
CA GLN A 207 16.37 -9.59 6.16
C GLN A 207 16.69 -10.65 7.21
N THR A 208 17.71 -10.40 8.04
CA THR A 208 18.05 -11.27 9.17
C THR A 208 17.92 -10.51 10.47
N ILE A 209 17.11 -11.04 11.38
CA ILE A 209 16.91 -10.50 12.72
C ILE A 209 17.78 -11.30 13.71
N PRO A 210 18.78 -10.66 14.34
CA PRO A 210 19.62 -11.33 15.33
C PRO A 210 18.81 -11.68 16.58
N ALA A 211 19.37 -12.56 17.41
CA ALA A 211 18.75 -12.97 18.67
C ALA A 211 18.37 -11.76 19.53
N THR A 212 17.07 -11.54 19.67
CA THR A 212 16.48 -10.39 20.35
C THR A 212 15.74 -10.85 21.60
N ASN A 213 16.13 -10.34 22.76
CA ASN A 213 15.44 -10.61 24.02
C ASN A 213 14.10 -9.86 24.05
N LEU A 214 12.99 -10.57 23.91
CA LEU A 214 11.66 -9.96 23.85
C LEU A 214 11.25 -9.31 25.17
N TYR A 215 11.85 -9.70 26.31
CA TYR A 215 11.60 -9.03 27.58
C TYR A 215 12.15 -7.60 27.59
N ASP A 216 13.19 -7.31 26.82
CA ASP A 216 13.75 -5.95 26.71
C ASP A 216 12.94 -5.07 25.75
N VAL A 217 12.16 -5.69 24.85
CA VAL A 217 11.24 -5.01 23.92
C VAL A 217 9.90 -4.73 24.60
N VAL A 218 9.24 -5.75 25.14
CA VAL A 218 7.95 -5.63 25.83
C VAL A 218 8.00 -6.43 27.14
N LYS A 219 7.70 -5.77 28.25
CA LYS A 219 7.69 -6.35 29.60
C LYS A 219 6.45 -7.22 29.85
N ALA A 220 6.19 -8.18 28.97
CA ALA A 220 5.12 -9.16 29.12
C ALA A 220 5.57 -10.32 30.05
N PRO A 221 4.70 -10.84 30.93
CA PRO A 221 5.04 -12.00 31.78
C PRO A 221 5.48 -13.22 30.98
N THR A 222 4.92 -13.45 29.80
CA THR A 222 5.29 -14.56 28.92
C THR A 222 6.69 -14.43 28.32
N ASN A 223 7.30 -13.24 28.35
CA ASN A 223 8.66 -13.01 27.86
C ASN A 223 9.74 -13.32 28.90
N LYS A 224 9.39 -13.58 30.17
CA LYS A 224 10.35 -13.97 31.21
C LYS A 224 9.68 -14.83 32.26
N LEU A 225 10.09 -16.10 32.32
CA LEU A 225 9.46 -17.11 33.17
C LEU A 225 10.50 -17.75 34.10
N THR A 226 10.05 -18.17 35.28
CA THR A 226 10.86 -18.89 36.26
C THR A 226 10.19 -20.21 36.58
N PHE A 227 10.92 -21.31 36.42
CA PHE A 227 10.48 -22.66 36.79
C PHE A 227 11.68 -23.47 37.29
N PRO A 228 11.47 -24.57 38.03
CA PRO A 228 12.54 -25.51 38.34
C PRO A 228 13.27 -25.98 37.07
N ALA A 229 14.58 -26.21 37.14
CA ALA A 229 15.38 -26.71 36.00
C ALA A 229 14.76 -27.98 35.36
N ALA A 230 14.30 -28.90 36.20
CA ALA A 230 13.60 -30.11 35.78
C ALA A 230 12.31 -29.81 34.99
N LYS A 231 11.60 -28.72 35.32
CA LYS A 231 10.39 -28.30 34.62
C LYS A 231 10.69 -27.75 33.24
N TRP A 232 11.80 -27.02 33.09
CA TRP A 232 12.31 -26.63 31.78
C TRP A 232 12.81 -27.82 30.96
N GLY A 233 13.17 -28.93 31.61
CA GLY A 233 13.83 -30.06 30.95
C GLY A 233 15.32 -29.78 30.69
N VAL A 234 15.94 -28.89 31.46
CA VAL A 234 17.37 -28.54 31.33
C VAL A 234 18.19 -29.05 32.52
N PRO A 235 19.50 -29.31 32.34
CA PRO A 235 20.36 -29.69 33.46
C PRO A 235 20.49 -28.58 34.50
N GLY A 236 20.47 -28.96 35.78
CA GLY A 236 20.65 -28.06 36.92
C GLY A 236 19.73 -28.39 38.09
N GLU A 237 19.90 -27.67 39.19
CA GLU A 237 19.05 -27.74 40.38
C GLU A 237 18.41 -26.38 40.67
N GLY A 238 17.26 -26.39 41.35
CA GLY A 238 16.54 -25.19 41.74
C GLY A 238 15.81 -24.48 40.60
N ASP A 239 15.36 -23.26 40.90
CA ASP A 239 14.61 -22.42 39.97
C ASP A 239 15.54 -21.75 38.96
N VAL A 240 15.15 -21.81 37.69
CA VAL A 240 15.84 -21.18 36.56
C VAL A 240 14.90 -20.18 35.91
N THR A 241 15.37 -18.94 35.82
CA THR A 241 14.70 -17.89 35.06
C THR A 241 15.24 -17.84 33.63
N MET A 242 14.35 -17.88 32.66
CA MET A 242 14.69 -17.72 31.23
C MET A 242 13.89 -16.59 30.62
N ALA A 243 14.52 -15.85 29.70
CA ALA A 243 13.84 -14.88 28.86
C ALA A 243 13.43 -15.53 27.53
N ARG A 244 12.39 -14.99 26.89
CA ARG A 244 11.97 -15.39 25.54
C ARG A 244 12.76 -14.59 24.52
N TRP A 245 13.47 -15.28 23.66
CA TRP A 245 14.24 -14.73 22.57
C TRP A 245 13.55 -14.98 21.23
N TYR A 246 13.87 -14.15 20.25
CA TYR A 246 13.35 -14.21 18.89
C TYR A 246 14.48 -14.02 17.88
N THR A 247 14.47 -14.84 16.85
CA THR A 247 15.22 -14.66 15.61
C THR A 247 14.29 -14.90 14.42
N ASN A 248 14.59 -14.25 13.30
CA ASN A 248 13.88 -14.48 12.06
C ASN A 248 14.81 -14.27 10.87
N THR A 249 14.64 -15.07 9.82
CA THR A 249 15.13 -14.74 8.48
C THR A 249 13.92 -14.58 7.59
N ARG A 250 13.78 -13.41 6.99
CA ARG A 250 12.65 -13.03 6.16
C ARG A 250 13.10 -12.89 4.72
N ASP A 251 12.41 -13.58 3.82
CA ASP A 251 12.61 -13.49 2.38
C ASP A 251 11.37 -12.84 1.74
N LEU A 252 11.60 -11.86 0.85
CA LEU A 252 10.57 -11.06 0.21
C LEU A 252 10.86 -10.97 -1.28
N TRP A 253 9.93 -11.42 -2.13
CA TRP A 253 10.00 -11.25 -3.58
C TRP A 253 9.04 -10.16 -3.99
N VAL A 254 9.57 -9.10 -4.62
CA VAL A 254 8.89 -7.84 -4.84
C VAL A 254 8.78 -7.57 -6.33
N GLU A 255 7.58 -7.26 -6.83
CA GLU A 255 7.42 -6.73 -8.18
C GLU A 255 7.89 -5.26 -8.20
N PRO A 256 8.91 -4.91 -9.00
CA PRO A 256 9.60 -3.64 -8.82
C PRO A 256 8.81 -2.41 -9.28
N LYS A 257 7.87 -2.53 -10.22
CA LYS A 257 7.12 -1.36 -10.71
C LYS A 257 6.15 -0.84 -9.67
N THR A 258 5.45 -1.72 -8.96
CA THR A 258 4.44 -1.35 -7.95
C THR A 258 4.98 -1.38 -6.53
N GLY A 259 6.06 -2.13 -6.28
CA GLY A 259 6.56 -2.40 -4.93
C GLY A 259 5.72 -3.44 -4.16
N THR A 260 4.86 -4.19 -4.86
CA THR A 260 4.03 -5.24 -4.27
C THR A 260 4.88 -6.44 -3.89
N VAL A 261 4.71 -6.95 -2.66
CA VAL A 261 5.30 -8.23 -2.24
C VAL A 261 4.49 -9.37 -2.85
N ILE A 262 5.11 -10.12 -3.77
CA ILE A 262 4.51 -11.25 -4.50
C ILE A 262 4.60 -12.54 -3.69
N LYS A 263 5.75 -12.78 -3.07
CA LYS A 263 5.99 -13.95 -2.21
C LYS A 263 6.73 -13.50 -0.95
N GLY A 264 6.40 -14.12 0.17
CA GLY A 264 7.06 -13.90 1.45
C GLY A 264 7.37 -15.23 2.14
N GLY A 265 8.47 -15.28 2.88
CA GLY A 265 8.86 -16.40 3.73
C GLY A 265 9.47 -15.91 5.04
N GLU A 266 9.20 -16.62 6.14
CA GLU A 266 9.77 -16.34 7.45
C GLU A 266 10.25 -17.62 8.13
N GLN A 267 11.50 -17.61 8.56
CA GLN A 267 12.13 -18.66 9.37
C GLN A 267 12.11 -18.23 10.84
N LEU A 268 10.96 -18.40 11.48
CA LEU A 268 10.71 -17.97 12.84
C LEU A 268 11.36 -18.92 13.83
N HIS A 269 12.08 -18.38 14.82
CA HIS A 269 12.50 -19.14 15.99
C HIS A 269 12.35 -18.31 17.26
N LEU A 270 11.39 -18.68 18.08
CA LEU A 270 11.22 -18.22 19.45
C LEU A 270 11.61 -19.32 20.42
N TYR A 271 12.36 -18.97 21.45
CA TYR A 271 12.85 -19.91 22.45
C TYR A 271 13.03 -19.24 23.80
N TYR A 272 12.98 -20.02 24.88
CA TYR A 272 13.42 -19.61 26.19
C TYR A 272 14.91 -19.97 26.36
N GLY A 273 15.67 -19.04 26.93
CA GLY A 273 17.09 -19.22 27.23
C GLY A 273 17.55 -18.30 28.36
N ARG A 274 18.58 -18.72 29.09
CA ARG A 274 19.26 -17.88 30.10
C ARG A 274 20.09 -16.77 29.46
N ASP A 275 20.63 -17.05 28.27
CA ASP A 275 21.29 -16.10 27.39
C ASP A 275 20.70 -16.18 25.98
N SER A 276 21.37 -15.62 24.98
CA SER A 276 20.89 -15.62 23.59
C SER A 276 20.95 -16.99 22.92
N LYS A 277 21.44 -18.06 23.57
CA LYS A 277 21.47 -19.40 23.01
C LYS A 277 20.14 -20.12 23.26
N PRO A 278 19.59 -20.84 22.26
CA PRO A 278 18.39 -21.63 22.44
C PRO A 278 18.55 -22.74 23.48
N GLU A 279 17.64 -22.79 24.46
CA GLU A 279 17.53 -23.90 25.41
C GLU A 279 16.19 -24.66 25.26
N VAL A 280 15.06 -23.94 25.31
CA VAL A 280 13.73 -24.53 25.17
C VAL A 280 12.96 -23.84 24.04
N THR A 281 12.72 -24.54 22.93
CA THR A 281 11.99 -23.99 21.78
C THR A 281 10.54 -23.70 22.15
N ALA A 282 10.10 -22.46 21.90
CA ALA A 282 8.72 -22.02 22.04
C ALA A 282 7.95 -22.13 20.72
N LEU A 283 8.58 -21.70 19.63
CA LEU A 283 8.08 -21.84 18.26
C LEU A 283 9.31 -21.91 17.33
N LYS A 284 9.38 -22.89 16.44
CA LYS A 284 10.37 -22.92 15.35
C LYS A 284 9.65 -23.35 14.09
N SER A 285 9.63 -22.54 13.04
CA SER A 285 8.99 -22.90 11.79
C SER A 285 9.46 -22.03 10.65
N HIS A 286 9.56 -22.63 9.46
CA HIS A 286 9.64 -21.89 8.20
C HIS A 286 8.26 -21.88 7.54
N VAL A 287 7.66 -20.69 7.42
CA VAL A 287 6.38 -20.49 6.73
C VAL A 287 6.58 -19.63 5.49
N VAL A 288 5.92 -20.01 4.39
CA VAL A 288 5.98 -19.30 3.11
C VAL A 288 4.58 -19.09 2.56
N PHE A 289 4.38 -18.02 1.78
CA PHE A 289 3.10 -17.78 1.11
C PHE A 289 2.68 -19.00 0.29
N ASP A 290 1.41 -19.39 0.42
CA ASP A 290 0.84 -20.45 -0.40
C ASP A 290 0.65 -20.00 -1.85
N GLU A 291 0.42 -20.96 -2.75
CA GLU A 291 0.32 -20.65 -4.18
C GLU A 291 -0.86 -19.70 -4.48
N ASN A 292 -2.00 -19.88 -3.81
CA ASN A 292 -3.17 -19.01 -3.98
C ASN A 292 -2.84 -17.55 -3.62
N THR A 293 -2.06 -17.34 -2.55
CA THR A 293 -1.58 -16.02 -2.15
C THR A 293 -0.61 -15.45 -3.18
N VAL A 294 0.32 -16.26 -3.71
CA VAL A 294 1.25 -15.79 -4.75
C VAL A 294 0.48 -15.38 -6.01
N GLU A 295 -0.47 -16.19 -6.47
CA GLU A 295 -1.30 -15.89 -7.64
C GLU A 295 -2.16 -14.63 -7.44
N SER A 296 -2.77 -14.46 -6.27
CA SER A 296 -3.57 -13.28 -5.96
C SER A 296 -2.72 -12.00 -5.91
N GLN A 297 -1.52 -12.06 -5.32
CA GLN A 297 -0.59 -10.94 -5.29
C GLN A 297 -0.06 -10.58 -6.68
N ILE A 298 0.16 -11.57 -7.56
CA ILE A 298 0.50 -11.35 -8.97
C ILE A 298 -0.65 -10.66 -9.70
N ALA A 299 -1.89 -11.06 -9.46
CA ALA A 299 -3.06 -10.42 -10.08
C ALA A 299 -3.17 -8.95 -9.67
N VAL A 300 -3.03 -8.65 -8.38
CA VAL A 300 -3.00 -7.28 -7.84
C VAL A 300 -1.87 -6.46 -8.46
N ALA A 301 -0.66 -7.02 -8.55
CA ALA A 301 0.48 -6.34 -9.16
C ALA A 301 0.23 -6.04 -10.65
N LYS A 302 -0.28 -7.01 -11.43
CA LYS A 302 -0.63 -6.82 -12.86
C LYS A 302 -1.67 -5.73 -13.04
N GLU A 303 -2.74 -5.72 -12.25
CA GLU A 303 -3.76 -4.69 -12.30
C GLU A 303 -3.18 -3.29 -12.08
N ASN A 304 -2.30 -3.15 -11.09
CA ASN A 304 -1.63 -1.89 -10.79
C ASN A 304 -0.65 -1.48 -11.91
N ILE A 305 0.09 -2.42 -12.49
CA ILE A 305 0.96 -2.16 -13.67
C ILE A 305 0.12 -1.69 -14.86
N ASP A 306 -1.03 -2.33 -15.12
CA ASP A 306 -1.91 -1.97 -16.23
C ASP A 306 -2.51 -0.57 -16.05
N LYS A 307 -2.94 -0.23 -14.82
CA LYS A 307 -3.37 1.13 -14.46
C LYS A 307 -2.23 2.14 -14.68
N LEU A 308 -1.01 1.84 -14.22
CA LEU A 308 0.16 2.70 -14.45
C LEU A 308 0.46 2.88 -15.95
N SER A 309 0.38 1.81 -16.74
CA SER A 309 0.60 1.86 -18.20
C SER A 309 -0.50 2.63 -18.93
N LEU A 310 -1.77 2.46 -18.53
CA LEU A 310 -2.91 3.14 -19.12
C LEU A 310 -2.77 4.66 -18.96
N TYR A 311 -2.62 5.13 -17.73
CA TYR A 311 -2.55 6.56 -17.44
C TYR A 311 -1.20 7.18 -17.78
N GLY A 312 -0.11 6.43 -17.61
CA GLY A 312 1.23 6.96 -17.82
C GLY A 312 1.77 6.86 -19.24
N ARG A 313 1.21 5.99 -20.09
CA ARG A 313 1.74 5.75 -21.44
C ARG A 313 0.65 5.75 -22.51
N ILE A 314 -0.40 4.95 -22.36
CA ILE A 314 -1.41 4.77 -23.41
C ILE A 314 -2.24 6.05 -23.61
N MET A 315 -2.78 6.62 -22.53
CA MET A 315 -3.57 7.84 -22.57
C MET A 315 -2.79 9.02 -23.18
N PRO A 316 -1.54 9.32 -22.76
CA PRO A 316 -0.70 10.31 -23.42
C PRO A 316 -0.53 10.10 -24.93
N ILE A 317 -0.27 8.86 -25.37
CA ILE A 317 -0.09 8.56 -26.80
C ILE A 317 -1.37 8.85 -27.58
N VAL A 318 -2.53 8.41 -27.07
CA VAL A 318 -3.83 8.64 -27.72
C VAL A 318 -4.14 10.13 -27.79
N LEU A 319 -3.94 10.87 -26.70
CA LEU A 319 -4.11 12.33 -26.66
C LEU A 319 -3.17 13.02 -27.65
N GLY A 320 -1.91 12.58 -27.74
CA GLY A 320 -0.93 13.13 -28.67
C GLY A 320 -1.32 12.91 -30.13
N VAL A 321 -1.73 11.69 -30.49
CA VAL A 321 -2.17 11.35 -31.85
C VAL A 321 -3.42 12.15 -32.25
N ILE A 322 -4.45 12.16 -31.40
CA ILE A 322 -5.67 12.93 -31.66
C ILE A 322 -5.33 14.43 -31.73
N GLY A 323 -4.44 14.91 -30.85
CA GLY A 323 -3.98 16.29 -30.82
C GLY A 323 -3.29 16.71 -32.12
N VAL A 324 -2.37 15.89 -32.64
CA VAL A 324 -1.69 16.11 -33.92
C VAL A 324 -2.69 16.09 -35.09
N ILE A 325 -3.61 15.13 -35.12
CA ILE A 325 -4.65 15.05 -36.17
C ILE A 325 -5.54 16.29 -36.14
N ALA A 326 -6.00 16.72 -34.97
CA ALA A 326 -6.83 17.92 -34.81
C ALA A 326 -6.07 19.18 -35.23
N LEU A 327 -4.79 19.30 -34.87
CA LEU A 327 -3.94 20.43 -35.23
C LEU A 327 -3.73 20.51 -36.75
N ILE A 328 -3.41 19.39 -37.41
CA ILE A 328 -3.27 19.33 -38.88
C ILE A 328 -4.59 19.68 -39.57
N ALA A 329 -5.71 19.10 -39.14
CA ALA A 329 -7.02 19.38 -39.71
C ALA A 329 -7.40 20.86 -39.56
N GLY A 330 -7.15 21.45 -38.39
CA GLY A 330 -7.36 22.87 -38.12
C GLY A 330 -6.54 23.77 -39.03
N LEU A 331 -5.24 23.48 -39.20
CA LEU A 331 -4.36 24.22 -40.11
C LEU A 331 -4.81 24.12 -41.57
N VAL A 332 -5.14 22.92 -42.05
CA VAL A 332 -5.60 22.70 -43.43
C VAL A 332 -6.92 23.43 -43.71
N LEU A 333 -7.87 23.39 -42.77
CA LEU A 333 -9.14 24.11 -42.87
C LEU A 333 -8.95 25.64 -42.83
N GLY A 334 -8.01 26.12 -42.00
CA GLY A 334 -7.67 27.54 -41.90
C GLY A 334 -7.05 28.08 -43.19
N ILE A 335 -6.09 27.35 -43.78
CA ILE A 335 -5.41 27.74 -45.02
C ILE A 335 -6.37 27.73 -46.21
N ARG A 336 -7.23 26.70 -46.32
CA ARG A 336 -8.22 26.59 -47.41
C ARG A 336 -9.39 27.57 -47.29
N GLY A 337 -9.60 28.17 -46.12
CA GLY A 337 -10.62 29.20 -45.89
C GLY A 337 -10.15 30.66 -46.08
N GLY A 338 -8.84 30.88 -46.27
CA GLY A 338 -8.23 32.22 -46.36
C GLY A 338 -8.33 32.90 -47.73
N GLY A 339 -8.95 32.28 -48.74
CA GLY A 339 -9.15 32.84 -50.07
C GLY A 339 -10.36 33.78 -50.17
N SER A 340 -10.38 34.88 -49.42
CA SER A 340 -11.29 36.01 -49.66
C SER A 340 -10.68 37.28 -49.07
N SER A 341 -10.11 38.11 -49.94
CA SER A 341 -9.48 39.39 -49.62
C SER A 341 -10.38 40.29 -48.74
N PRO A 342 -9.82 41.07 -47.79
CA PRO A 342 -10.58 42.13 -47.15
C PRO A 342 -10.82 43.24 -48.19
N ALA A 343 -12.08 43.58 -48.46
CA ALA A 343 -12.42 44.80 -49.18
C ALA A 343 -12.01 46.01 -48.33
N PRO A 344 -11.34 47.03 -48.90
CA PRO A 344 -10.96 48.21 -48.13
C PRO A 344 -12.19 49.04 -47.78
N ALA A 345 -12.29 49.46 -46.53
CA ALA A 345 -13.28 50.42 -46.07
C ALA A 345 -13.11 51.74 -46.81
N ARG A 346 -14.10 52.13 -47.61
CA ARG A 346 -14.20 53.49 -48.16
C ARG A 346 -14.93 54.39 -47.17
N SER A 347 -14.22 55.42 -46.74
CA SER A 347 -14.70 56.63 -46.10
C SER A 347 -15.70 57.39 -46.98
N GLY A 348 -16.77 57.91 -46.39
CA GLY A 348 -17.63 58.92 -47.00
C GLY A 348 -18.92 59.18 -46.23
N GLY A 349 -18.90 60.11 -45.27
CA GLY A 349 -20.11 60.88 -44.88
C GLY A 349 -20.43 61.97 -45.92
N PRO A 350 -21.46 62.85 -45.76
CA PRO A 350 -22.06 63.25 -44.47
C PRO A 350 -23.61 63.54 -44.42
N LEU A 351 -24.10 63.67 -43.17
CA LEU A 351 -25.13 64.57 -42.59
C LEU A 351 -26.58 64.67 -43.12
N SER A 352 -27.56 64.45 -42.23
CA SER A 352 -28.69 65.39 -41.96
C SER A 352 -29.48 65.00 -40.69
N GLN A 353 -29.93 66.03 -39.96
CA GLN A 353 -30.60 66.07 -38.65
C GLN A 353 -32.07 65.61 -38.65
N GLY A 354 -32.57 65.23 -37.46
CA GLY A 354 -33.99 65.22 -37.14
C GLY A 354 -34.29 64.84 -35.68
N ARG A 355 -34.69 65.84 -34.88
CA ARG A 355 -35.09 65.76 -33.46
C ARG A 355 -36.33 64.89 -33.22
N GLY A 356 -36.43 64.32 -32.01
CA GLY A 356 -37.71 63.95 -31.39
C GLY A 356 -37.61 62.94 -30.24
N ALA A 357 -37.63 63.43 -29.00
CA ALA A 357 -38.05 62.70 -27.79
C ALA A 357 -39.50 63.14 -27.47
N PRO A 358 -40.33 62.48 -26.63
CA PRO A 358 -39.92 62.00 -25.29
C PRO A 358 -40.65 60.76 -24.68
N THR A 359 -40.11 60.36 -23.52
CA THR A 359 -40.75 59.80 -22.30
C THR A 359 -41.44 58.41 -22.32
N GLY A 360 -41.02 57.57 -21.38
CA GLY A 360 -41.75 56.38 -20.93
C GLY A 360 -41.03 55.65 -19.80
N SER A 361 -41.39 56.00 -18.57
CA SER A 361 -40.96 55.44 -17.28
C SER A 361 -41.31 53.96 -17.08
N GLY A 362 -40.48 53.20 -16.34
CA GLY A 362 -40.87 51.92 -15.75
C GLY A 362 -39.76 51.28 -14.93
N ALA A 363 -39.97 51.19 -13.62
CA ALA A 363 -39.01 50.76 -12.60
C ALA A 363 -39.07 49.25 -12.28
N ARG A 364 -37.93 48.65 -11.90
CA ARG A 364 -37.68 47.79 -10.70
C ARG A 364 -36.58 46.72 -10.93
N ARG A 365 -35.43 46.93 -10.28
CA ARG A 365 -34.86 46.16 -9.13
C ARG A 365 -35.01 44.62 -9.14
N VAL A 366 -33.89 43.89 -9.06
CA VAL A 366 -33.39 43.15 -7.87
C VAL A 366 -32.36 42.07 -8.30
N ASP A 367 -31.25 42.04 -7.57
CA ASP A 367 -30.15 41.06 -7.57
C ASP A 367 -30.59 39.63 -7.18
N ASN A 368 -29.85 38.59 -7.61
CA ASN A 368 -29.37 37.47 -6.78
C ASN A 368 -28.97 36.23 -7.62
N GLU A 369 -27.72 35.78 -7.42
CA GLU A 369 -27.34 34.34 -7.38
C GLU A 369 -27.54 33.80 -5.94
N PRO A 370 -27.22 32.53 -5.63
CA PRO A 370 -27.87 31.26 -5.97
C PRO A 370 -28.38 30.53 -4.68
N PRO A 371 -28.74 29.23 -4.67
CA PRO A 371 -27.72 28.22 -4.37
C PRO A 371 -27.93 26.81 -4.99
N THR A 372 -26.82 26.09 -4.94
CA THR A 372 -26.54 24.68 -5.23
C THR A 372 -27.39 23.70 -4.42
N GLU A 373 -27.89 22.64 -5.06
CA GLU A 373 -28.59 21.53 -4.40
C GLU A 373 -27.66 20.31 -4.27
N GLN A 374 -27.54 19.79 -3.04
CA GLN A 374 -26.80 18.58 -2.68
C GLN A 374 -27.66 17.34 -2.96
N ILE A 375 -27.12 16.35 -3.67
CA ILE A 375 -27.77 15.03 -3.84
C ILE A 375 -27.31 14.12 -2.71
N ASN A 376 -28.27 13.65 -1.92
CA ASN A 376 -28.09 12.71 -0.81
C ASN A 376 -28.26 11.28 -1.33
N ILE A 377 -27.23 10.44 -1.20
CA ILE A 377 -27.27 9.01 -1.55
C ILE A 377 -27.31 8.20 -0.27
N THR A 378 -28.50 7.75 0.10
CA THR A 378 -28.65 6.62 1.03
C THR A 378 -29.79 5.76 0.52
N LYS A 379 -29.44 4.70 -0.23
CA LYS A 379 -30.15 3.43 -0.27
C LYS A 379 -29.43 2.42 -1.17
N GLN A 380 -29.07 1.30 -0.58
CA GLN A 380 -28.98 -0.01 -1.20
C GLN A 380 -29.47 -1.04 -0.17
N PRO A 381 -29.93 -2.21 -0.60
CA PRO A 381 -30.86 -2.50 -1.69
C PRO A 381 -32.32 -2.57 -1.20
#